data_AF-A0A6B3HXA8-F1
#
_entry.id   AF-A0A6B3HXA8-F1
#
_cell.length_a   1.000
_cell.length_b   1.000
_cell.length_c   1.000
_cell.angle_alpha   90.00
_cell.angle_beta   90.00
_cell.angle_gamma   90.00
#
_symmetry.space_group_name_H-M   'P 1'
#
loop_
_entity.id
_entity.type
_entity.pdbx_description
1 polymer ?
#
loop_
_entity_poly.entity_id
_entity_poly.type
_entity_poly.pdbx_seq_one_letter_code
_entity_poly.pdbx_strand_id
1 'polypeptide(L)'
;ERARVPGSSLLLAATDLLNRHWATGQSSLEDQHLGALLAWIDPPGGASGAEAALAAELARDKDGQLLCPPAGPATDPAFDNRLLAPAIERYDRARQALAAAEDGLTADERLGELSKAEREIRSLLARVMLPTWDRVWQGLGLLRELPEGSRAEDRWTRDRWSFTAHRDRVSSGEPPQPRRDDAVTAAQKLASRETAQAQLEAQEALDDPLVLAGRRLAGEAFLADVTGVEMAYTESKRPSPRPLVTLRTDERPHLGERTKVYRSLDGKPQTAEFV
;
A
#
# COMPACT_ATOMS: atom_id res chain seq x y z
N GLU A 1 -5.94 7.55 -8.27
CA GLU A 1 -4.81 8.50 -8.17
C GLU A 1 -4.24 8.66 -6.76
N ARG A 2 -5.08 8.90 -5.74
CA ARG A 2 -4.62 9.17 -4.36
C ARG A 2 -3.75 8.06 -3.74
N ALA A 3 -4.00 6.79 -4.09
CA ALA A 3 -3.15 5.66 -3.68
C ALA A 3 -1.66 5.79 -4.11
N ARG A 4 -1.35 6.64 -5.11
CA ARG A 4 0.01 6.92 -5.56
C ARG A 4 0.67 8.11 -4.85
N VAL A 5 -0.04 8.73 -3.91
CA VAL A 5 0.51 9.84 -3.11
C VAL A 5 1.24 9.23 -1.92
N PRO A 6 2.54 9.51 -1.76
CA PRO A 6 3.31 9.03 -0.62
C PRO A 6 2.64 9.34 0.72
N GLY A 7 2.58 8.33 1.59
CA GLY A 7 1.99 8.46 2.92
C GLY A 7 0.47 8.41 2.95
N SER A 8 -0.20 8.23 1.82
CA SER A 8 -1.64 7.96 1.82
C SER A 8 -1.92 6.56 2.38
N SER A 9 -2.93 6.47 3.24
CA SER A 9 -3.46 5.25 3.86
C SER A 9 -4.82 4.82 3.26
N LEU A 10 -5.27 5.43 2.16
CA LEU A 10 -6.59 5.12 1.58
C LEU A 10 -6.68 3.76 0.87
N LEU A 11 -5.60 3.34 0.19
CA LEU A 11 -5.52 2.05 -0.48
C LEU A 11 -4.06 1.60 -0.45
N LEU A 12 -3.81 0.53 0.29
CA LEU A 12 -2.48 -0.01 0.55
C LEU A 12 -2.43 -1.45 0.04
N ALA A 13 -1.31 -1.83 -0.59
CA ALA A 13 -1.00 -3.23 -0.82
C ALA A 13 -0.43 -3.83 0.46
N ALA A 14 -0.92 -5.02 0.84
CA ALA A 14 -0.44 -5.71 2.03
C ALA A 14 1.07 -6.00 1.96
N THR A 15 1.56 -6.42 0.80
CA THR A 15 2.99 -6.68 0.56
C THR A 15 3.84 -5.43 0.75
N ASP A 16 3.46 -4.30 0.16
CA ASP A 16 4.18 -3.03 0.32
C ASP A 16 4.24 -2.57 1.77
N LEU A 17 3.14 -2.74 2.52
CA LEU A 17 3.08 -2.34 3.92
C LEU A 17 3.91 -3.27 4.81
N LEU A 18 3.88 -4.58 4.59
CA LEU A 18 4.73 -5.54 5.30
C LEU A 18 6.22 -5.27 5.03
N ASN A 19 6.61 -5.07 3.77
CA ASN A 19 8.01 -4.80 3.40
C ASN A 19 8.56 -3.47 3.96
N ARG A 20 7.69 -2.56 4.37
CA ARG A 20 8.10 -1.34 5.10
C ARG A 20 8.55 -1.61 6.53
N HIS A 21 8.11 -2.71 7.12
CA HIS A 21 8.29 -3.00 8.55
C HIS A 21 9.16 -4.22 8.82
N TRP A 22 9.27 -5.14 7.87
CA TRP A 22 10.12 -6.32 7.98
C TRP A 22 11.13 -6.37 6.84
N ALA A 23 12.40 -6.62 7.19
CA ALA A 23 13.45 -6.90 6.22
C ALA A 23 13.45 -8.40 5.89
N THR A 24 13.46 -8.72 4.60
CA THR A 24 13.54 -10.09 4.09
C THR A 24 14.89 -10.30 3.39
N GLY A 25 15.29 -11.57 3.22
CA GLY A 25 16.39 -11.95 2.35
C GLY A 25 15.94 -12.28 0.93
N GLN A 26 14.66 -12.03 0.61
CA GLN A 26 14.05 -12.31 -0.67
C GLN A 26 14.36 -11.19 -1.67
N SER A 27 14.18 -11.48 -2.96
CA SER A 27 14.14 -10.44 -3.98
C SER A 27 12.83 -9.65 -3.90
N SER A 28 12.84 -8.43 -4.45
CA SER A 28 11.64 -7.59 -4.52
C SER A 28 10.49 -8.23 -5.33
N LEU A 29 10.79 -9.20 -6.20
CA LEU A 29 9.78 -9.96 -6.94
C LEU A 29 9.13 -11.04 -6.06
N GLU A 30 9.94 -11.80 -5.31
CA GLU A 30 9.46 -12.82 -4.37
C GLU A 30 8.62 -12.18 -3.25
N ASP A 31 9.01 -11.00 -2.78
CA ASP A 31 8.25 -10.22 -1.80
C ASP A 31 6.84 -9.78 -2.28
N GLN A 32 6.55 -9.84 -3.58
CA GLN A 32 5.19 -9.61 -4.10
C GLN A 32 4.29 -10.83 -3.91
N HIS A 33 4.84 -12.00 -3.59
CA HIS A 33 4.08 -13.19 -3.24
C HIS A 33 3.68 -13.14 -1.75
N LEU A 34 2.48 -12.61 -1.46
CA LEU A 34 2.01 -12.37 -0.09
C LEU A 34 2.17 -13.58 0.85
N GLY A 35 1.92 -14.80 0.35
CA GLY A 35 2.08 -16.00 1.18
C GLY A 35 3.53 -16.35 1.51
N ALA A 36 4.47 -16.04 0.60
CA ALA A 36 5.90 -16.26 0.84
C ALA A 36 6.43 -15.21 1.81
N LEU A 37 6.04 -13.95 1.60
CA LEU A 37 6.37 -12.85 2.51
C LEU A 37 5.89 -13.10 3.95
N LEU A 38 4.64 -13.53 4.13
CA LEU A 38 4.13 -13.87 5.47
C LEU A 38 4.84 -15.06 6.09
N ALA A 39 5.15 -16.09 5.30
CA ALA A 39 5.90 -17.25 5.76
C ALA A 39 7.35 -16.89 6.14
N TRP A 40 7.94 -15.87 5.51
CA TRP A 40 9.25 -15.34 5.91
C TRP A 40 9.17 -14.61 7.26
N ILE A 41 8.17 -13.74 7.41
CA ILE A 41 8.00 -12.87 8.59
C ILE A 41 7.63 -13.68 9.83
N ASP A 42 6.71 -14.64 9.68
CA ASP A 42 6.19 -15.47 10.77
C ASP A 42 6.16 -16.95 10.33
N PRO A 43 7.32 -17.62 10.30
CA PRO A 43 7.43 -18.98 9.80
C PRO A 43 6.75 -19.99 10.75
N PRO A 44 5.93 -20.92 10.24
CA PRO A 44 5.30 -21.93 11.08
C PRO A 44 6.32 -22.95 11.59
N GLY A 45 6.10 -23.42 12.82
CA GLY A 45 6.77 -24.64 13.33
C GLY A 45 8.29 -24.52 13.53
N GLY A 46 8.82 -23.31 13.73
CA GLY A 46 10.25 -23.09 13.98
C GLY A 46 11.15 -23.30 12.77
N ALA A 47 10.57 -23.44 11.57
CA ALA A 47 11.32 -23.40 10.32
C ALA A 47 11.99 -22.03 10.11
N SER A 48 13.01 -21.96 9.27
CA SER A 48 13.55 -20.66 8.87
C SER A 48 12.58 -19.95 7.92
N GLY A 49 12.62 -18.61 7.91
CA GLY A 49 11.81 -17.81 6.98
C GLY A 49 12.07 -18.17 5.51
N ALA A 50 13.33 -18.48 5.15
CA ALA A 50 13.70 -18.88 3.81
C ALA A 50 13.09 -20.22 3.38
N GLU A 51 13.11 -21.23 4.26
CA GLU A 51 12.50 -22.53 3.96
C GLU A 51 10.97 -22.42 3.86
N ALA A 52 10.35 -21.64 4.75
CA ALA A 52 8.92 -21.46 4.79
C ALA A 52 8.41 -20.67 3.56
N ALA A 53 9.13 -19.62 3.15
CA ALA A 53 8.84 -18.86 1.94
C ALA A 53 8.95 -19.72 0.67
N LEU A 54 10.05 -20.46 0.53
CA LEU A 54 10.26 -21.38 -0.59
C LEU A 54 9.17 -22.45 -0.67
N ALA A 55 8.76 -22.99 0.48
CA ALA A 55 7.65 -23.94 0.54
C ALA A 55 6.32 -23.29 0.11
N ALA A 56 6.06 -22.05 0.52
CA ALA A 56 4.87 -21.32 0.08
C ALA A 56 4.84 -21.12 -1.45
N GLU A 57 5.98 -20.83 -2.07
CA GLU A 57 6.03 -20.62 -3.53
C GLU A 57 5.88 -21.91 -4.34
N LEU A 58 6.47 -23.01 -3.86
CA LEU A 58 6.65 -24.21 -4.68
C LEU A 58 5.70 -25.36 -4.33
N ALA A 59 5.15 -25.39 -3.12
CA ALA A 59 4.38 -26.54 -2.68
C ALA A 59 3.11 -26.70 -3.52
N ARG A 60 2.92 -27.92 -4.04
CA ARG A 60 1.76 -28.32 -4.82
C ARG A 60 1.05 -29.50 -4.17
N ASP A 61 -0.27 -29.58 -4.37
CA ASP A 61 -1.03 -30.76 -4.02
C ASP A 61 -0.76 -31.92 -5.01
N LYS A 62 -1.39 -33.07 -4.73
CA LYS A 62 -1.29 -34.28 -5.56
C LYS A 62 -1.79 -34.07 -7.00
N ASP A 63 -2.65 -33.08 -7.23
CA ASP A 63 -3.26 -32.75 -8.51
C ASP A 63 -2.45 -31.65 -9.25
N GLY A 64 -1.29 -31.29 -8.69
CA GLY A 64 -0.34 -30.34 -9.24
C GLY A 64 -0.76 -28.88 -9.08
N GLN A 65 -1.68 -28.55 -8.18
CA GLN A 65 -2.11 -27.17 -7.90
C GLN A 65 -1.29 -26.56 -6.77
N LEU A 66 -0.97 -25.26 -6.87
CA LEU A 66 -0.26 -24.57 -5.78
C LEU A 66 -1.08 -24.57 -4.48
N LEU A 67 -0.40 -24.88 -3.36
CA LEU A 67 -1.00 -24.78 -2.02
C LEU A 67 -1.14 -23.31 -1.56
N CYS A 68 -0.27 -22.45 -2.05
CA CYS A 68 -0.37 -21.00 -1.88
C CYS A 68 -0.33 -20.32 -3.25
N PRO A 69 -1.50 -20.17 -3.90
CA PRO A 69 -1.57 -19.46 -5.16
C PRO A 69 -1.14 -17.99 -4.99
N PRO A 70 -0.45 -17.40 -5.98
CA PRO A 70 -0.11 -15.98 -5.97
C PRO A 70 -1.36 -15.10 -5.92
N ALA A 71 -1.29 -14.05 -5.10
CA ALA A 71 -2.31 -13.02 -4.97
C ALA A 71 -2.10 -11.93 -6.03
N GLY A 72 -2.62 -12.10 -7.25
CA GLY A 72 -2.41 -11.07 -8.27
C GLY A 72 -2.88 -11.42 -9.69
N PRO A 73 -2.53 -10.58 -10.69
CA PRO A 73 -2.85 -10.84 -12.09
C PRO A 73 -2.08 -12.03 -12.69
N ALA A 74 -1.01 -12.47 -12.01
CA ALA A 74 -0.31 -13.70 -12.34
C ALA A 74 -1.02 -14.86 -11.65
N THR A 75 -1.95 -15.51 -12.36
CA THR A 75 -2.64 -16.73 -11.93
C THR A 75 -1.79 -17.96 -12.23
N ASP A 76 -2.02 -19.08 -11.52
CA ASP A 76 -1.31 -20.34 -11.78
C ASP A 76 -1.79 -20.95 -13.12
N PRO A 77 -0.93 -21.09 -14.15
CA PRO A 77 -1.34 -21.64 -15.43
C PRO A 77 -1.86 -23.08 -15.32
N ALA A 78 -1.44 -23.84 -14.31
CA ALA A 78 -1.96 -25.19 -14.08
C ALA A 78 -3.44 -25.15 -13.67
N PHE A 79 -3.83 -24.21 -12.81
CA PHE A 79 -5.21 -23.97 -12.40
C PHE A 79 -6.05 -23.48 -13.58
N ASP A 80 -5.56 -22.45 -14.27
CA ASP A 80 -6.31 -21.82 -15.37
C ASP A 80 -6.59 -22.81 -16.50
N ASN A 81 -5.56 -23.51 -16.97
CA ASN A 81 -5.69 -24.35 -18.17
C ASN A 81 -6.34 -25.70 -17.87
N ARG A 82 -6.10 -26.29 -16.68
CA ARG A 82 -6.55 -27.67 -16.40
C ARG A 82 -7.86 -27.72 -15.62
N LEU A 83 -8.20 -26.66 -14.88
CA LEU A 83 -9.39 -26.63 -14.03
C LEU A 83 -10.39 -25.58 -14.49
N LEU A 84 -9.97 -24.30 -14.56
CA LEU A 84 -10.90 -23.20 -14.80
C LEU A 84 -11.44 -23.17 -16.24
N ALA A 85 -10.57 -23.27 -17.25
CA ALA A 85 -10.99 -23.26 -18.65
C ALA A 85 -11.98 -24.41 -18.98
N PRO A 86 -11.73 -25.68 -18.60
CA PRO A 86 -12.72 -26.74 -18.80
C PRO A 86 -14.05 -26.51 -18.06
N ALA A 87 -14.03 -25.89 -16.89
CA ALA A 87 -15.24 -25.56 -16.15
C ALA A 87 -16.06 -24.47 -16.86
N ILE A 88 -15.40 -23.45 -17.41
CA ILE A 88 -16.03 -22.41 -18.24
C ILE A 88 -16.64 -23.03 -19.50
N GLU A 89 -15.93 -23.91 -20.20
CA GLU A 89 -16.48 -24.62 -21.37
C GLU A 89 -17.71 -25.48 -21.04
N ARG A 90 -17.73 -26.13 -19.86
CA ARG A 90 -18.91 -26.85 -19.36
C ARG A 90 -20.08 -25.91 -19.11
N TYR A 91 -19.82 -24.77 -18.47
CA TYR A 91 -20.82 -23.74 -18.22
C TYR A 91 -21.42 -23.19 -19.52
N ASP A 92 -20.58 -22.85 -20.50
CA ASP A 92 -21.02 -22.32 -21.79
C ASP A 92 -21.87 -23.34 -22.56
N ARG A 93 -21.46 -24.62 -22.56
CA ARG A 93 -22.27 -25.70 -23.15
C ARG A 93 -23.61 -25.86 -22.44
N ALA A 94 -23.63 -25.85 -21.11
CA ALA A 94 -24.87 -25.96 -20.34
C ALA A 94 -25.81 -24.77 -20.61
N ARG A 95 -25.25 -23.56 -20.73
CA ARG A 95 -25.98 -22.34 -21.05
C ARG A 95 -26.60 -22.41 -22.44
N GLN A 96 -25.85 -22.84 -23.44
CA GLN A 96 -26.35 -23.03 -24.80
C GLN A 96 -27.44 -24.10 -24.86
N ALA A 97 -27.25 -25.23 -24.16
CA ALA A 97 -28.22 -26.31 -24.11
C ALA A 97 -29.54 -25.89 -23.43
N LEU A 98 -29.48 -25.06 -22.38
CA LEU A 98 -30.67 -24.47 -21.77
C LEU A 98 -31.39 -23.53 -22.74
N ALA A 99 -30.66 -22.68 -23.46
CA ALA A 99 -31.24 -21.76 -24.44
C ALA A 99 -31.90 -22.47 -25.63
N ALA A 100 -31.46 -23.70 -25.94
CA ALA A 100 -32.01 -24.53 -27.02
C ALA A 100 -33.16 -25.45 -26.58
N ALA A 101 -33.55 -25.44 -25.30
CA ALA A 101 -34.63 -26.31 -24.81
C ALA A 101 -36.00 -25.85 -25.37
N GLU A 102 -36.73 -26.77 -25.99
CA GLU A 102 -38.04 -26.48 -26.62
C GLU A 102 -39.23 -26.77 -25.69
N ASP A 103 -39.01 -27.54 -24.62
CA ASP A 103 -40.03 -27.91 -23.64
C ASP A 103 -39.59 -27.64 -22.20
N GLY A 104 -40.57 -27.47 -21.32
CA GLY A 104 -40.35 -27.09 -19.93
C GLY A 104 -39.63 -28.15 -19.09
N LEU A 105 -39.79 -29.44 -19.40
CA LEU A 105 -39.15 -30.51 -18.64
C LEU A 105 -37.66 -30.57 -18.96
N THR A 106 -37.31 -30.50 -20.25
CA THR A 106 -35.92 -30.40 -20.71
C THR A 106 -35.27 -29.12 -20.19
N ALA A 107 -35.99 -27.98 -20.19
CA ALA A 107 -35.45 -26.72 -19.67
C ALA A 107 -35.09 -26.82 -18.18
N ASP A 108 -35.91 -27.47 -17.35
CA ASP A 108 -35.63 -27.65 -15.92
C ASP A 108 -34.38 -28.52 -15.68
N GLU A 109 -34.24 -29.63 -16.41
CA GLU A 109 -33.03 -30.47 -16.35
C GLU A 109 -31.77 -29.69 -16.75
N ARG A 110 -31.84 -28.91 -17.84
CA ARG A 110 -30.71 -28.09 -18.32
C ARG A 110 -30.37 -26.95 -17.37
N LEU A 111 -31.36 -26.37 -16.69
CA LEU A 111 -31.14 -25.38 -15.65
C LEU A 111 -30.38 -25.99 -14.45
N GLY A 112 -30.69 -27.24 -14.10
CA GLY A 112 -29.95 -28.00 -13.10
C GLY A 112 -28.47 -28.20 -13.45
N GLU A 113 -28.18 -28.53 -14.71
CA GLU A 113 -26.80 -28.67 -15.21
C GLU A 113 -26.06 -27.33 -15.25
N LEU A 114 -26.70 -26.26 -15.70
CA LEU A 114 -26.13 -24.91 -15.66
C LEU A 114 -25.77 -24.50 -14.23
N SER A 115 -26.67 -24.76 -13.28
CA SER A 115 -26.48 -24.47 -11.86
C SER A 115 -25.36 -25.30 -11.23
N LYS A 116 -25.13 -26.53 -11.71
CA LYS A 116 -23.96 -27.35 -11.30
C LYS A 116 -22.67 -26.74 -11.83
N ALA A 117 -22.63 -26.35 -13.10
CA ALA A 117 -21.45 -25.73 -13.71
C ALA A 117 -21.09 -24.39 -13.05
N GLU A 118 -22.08 -23.55 -12.71
CA GLU A 118 -21.83 -22.29 -11.97
C GLU A 118 -21.22 -22.56 -10.59
N ARG A 119 -21.78 -23.53 -9.85
CA ARG A 119 -21.24 -23.92 -8.53
C ARG A 119 -19.82 -24.46 -8.62
N GLU A 120 -19.51 -25.20 -9.67
CA GLU A 120 -18.15 -25.69 -9.92
C GLU A 120 -17.17 -24.52 -10.10
N ILE A 121 -17.46 -23.57 -10.99
CA ILE A 121 -16.62 -22.37 -11.20
C ILE A 121 -16.45 -21.61 -9.89
N ARG A 122 -17.55 -21.37 -9.17
CA ARG A 122 -17.52 -20.67 -7.88
C ARG A 122 -16.62 -21.39 -6.88
N SER A 123 -16.71 -22.72 -6.80
CA SER A 123 -15.87 -23.53 -5.90
C SER A 123 -14.39 -23.47 -6.29
N LEU A 124 -14.07 -23.47 -7.59
CA LEU A 124 -12.69 -23.36 -8.07
C LEU A 124 -12.10 -21.99 -7.72
N LEU A 125 -12.83 -20.92 -8.01
CA LEU A 125 -12.40 -19.55 -7.69
C LEU A 125 -12.26 -19.34 -6.17
N ALA A 126 -13.21 -19.84 -5.37
CA ALA A 126 -13.12 -19.75 -3.92
C ALA A 126 -11.86 -20.42 -3.37
N ARG A 127 -11.45 -21.56 -3.93
CA ARG A 127 -10.25 -22.30 -3.51
C ARG A 127 -8.97 -21.48 -3.69
N VAL A 128 -8.89 -20.62 -4.71
CA VAL A 128 -7.70 -19.80 -4.98
C VAL A 128 -7.77 -18.41 -4.36
N MET A 129 -8.98 -17.84 -4.22
CA MET A 129 -9.16 -16.48 -3.69
C MET A 129 -9.23 -16.43 -2.16
N LEU A 130 -9.91 -17.37 -1.51
CA LEU A 130 -10.07 -17.35 -0.04
C LEU A 130 -8.73 -17.43 0.71
N PRO A 131 -7.77 -18.31 0.33
CA PRO A 131 -6.49 -18.35 1.03
C PRO A 131 -5.69 -17.05 0.91
N THR A 132 -5.87 -16.29 -0.17
CA THR A 132 -5.27 -14.96 -0.32
C THR A 132 -5.94 -13.96 0.61
N TRP A 133 -7.27 -13.98 0.68
CA TRP A 133 -8.04 -13.14 1.59
C TRP A 133 -7.64 -13.36 3.05
N ASP A 134 -7.55 -14.62 3.49
CA ASP A 134 -7.14 -14.96 4.85
C ASP A 134 -5.72 -14.48 5.18
N ARG A 135 -4.80 -14.58 4.20
CA ARG A 135 -3.44 -14.03 4.32
C ARG A 135 -3.41 -12.52 4.49
N VAL A 136 -4.27 -11.77 3.80
CA VAL A 136 -4.39 -10.33 4.01
C VAL A 136 -4.76 -10.02 5.46
N TRP A 137 -5.68 -10.79 6.06
CA TRP A 137 -6.04 -10.63 7.48
C TRP A 137 -4.93 -11.04 8.43
N GLN A 138 -4.18 -12.10 8.12
CA GLN A 138 -2.98 -12.47 8.88
C GLN A 138 -1.96 -11.33 8.87
N GLY A 139 -1.65 -10.78 7.70
CA GLY A 139 -0.73 -9.65 7.57
C GLY A 139 -1.22 -8.42 8.34
N LEU A 140 -2.52 -8.13 8.30
CA LEU A 140 -3.10 -7.06 9.13
C LEU A 140 -2.98 -7.34 10.63
N GLY A 141 -3.06 -8.62 11.03
CA GLY A 141 -2.79 -9.06 12.41
C GLY A 141 -1.38 -8.66 12.84
N LEU A 142 -0.36 -9.06 12.07
CA LEU A 142 1.04 -8.72 12.34
C LEU A 142 1.27 -7.20 12.38
N LEU A 143 0.69 -6.46 11.44
CA LEU A 143 0.80 -5.00 11.40
C LEU A 143 0.20 -4.31 12.63
N ARG A 144 -0.83 -4.88 13.24
CA ARG A 144 -1.47 -4.32 14.44
C ARG A 144 -0.64 -4.52 15.71
N GLU A 145 0.33 -5.44 15.69
CA GLU A 145 1.26 -5.64 16.81
C GLU A 145 2.34 -4.55 16.87
N LEU A 146 2.54 -3.82 15.78
CA LEU A 146 3.50 -2.71 15.73
C LEU A 146 2.97 -1.47 16.46
N PRO A 147 3.84 -0.71 17.14
CA PRO A 147 3.45 0.55 17.75
C PRO A 147 3.03 1.57 16.69
N GLU A 148 1.98 2.34 16.98
CA GLU A 148 1.52 3.39 16.09
C GLU A 148 2.51 4.58 16.09
N GLY A 149 2.92 5.02 14.89
CA GLY A 149 3.76 6.20 14.73
C GLY A 149 3.00 7.49 15.04
N SER A 150 3.65 8.44 15.73
CA SER A 150 2.98 9.64 16.24
C SER A 150 2.40 10.56 15.15
N ARG A 151 2.85 10.46 13.89
CA ARG A 151 2.31 11.23 12.75
C ARG A 151 1.32 10.44 11.89
N ALA A 152 0.93 9.23 12.29
CA ALA A 152 -0.06 8.44 11.56
C ALA A 152 -1.42 9.16 11.50
N GLU A 153 -1.87 9.74 12.62
CA GLU A 153 -3.14 10.49 12.69
C GLU A 153 -3.16 11.72 11.75
N ASP A 154 -2.04 12.43 11.62
CA ASP A 154 -1.91 13.57 10.71
C ASP A 154 -2.01 13.13 9.24
N ARG A 155 -1.43 11.98 8.89
CA ARG A 155 -1.58 11.37 7.55
C ARG A 155 -3.03 10.98 7.28
N TRP A 156 -3.65 10.31 8.24
CA TRP A 156 -5.06 9.91 8.16
C TRP A 156 -6.00 11.11 8.00
N THR A 157 -5.79 12.17 8.77
CA THR A 157 -6.58 13.41 8.67
C THR A 157 -6.46 14.04 7.29
N ARG A 158 -5.25 14.13 6.73
CA ARG A 158 -5.05 14.65 5.36
C ARG A 158 -5.79 13.80 4.32
N ASP A 159 -5.79 12.49 4.47
CA ASP A 159 -6.49 11.59 3.57
C ASP A 159 -8.01 11.72 3.64
N ARG A 160 -8.56 11.86 4.85
CA ARG A 160 -9.98 12.18 5.03
C ARG A 160 -10.36 13.46 4.29
N TRP A 161 -9.57 14.52 4.46
CA TRP A 161 -9.83 15.80 3.79
C TRP A 161 -9.72 15.68 2.27
N SER A 162 -8.71 14.96 1.78
CA SER A 162 -8.54 14.71 0.35
C SER A 162 -9.72 13.91 -0.24
N PHE A 163 -10.19 12.89 0.47
CA PHE A 163 -11.33 12.08 0.05
C PHE A 163 -12.62 12.91 0.04
N THR A 164 -12.89 13.65 1.13
CA THR A 164 -14.06 14.53 1.23
C THR A 164 -14.07 15.57 0.12
N ALA A 165 -12.96 16.25 -0.12
CA ALA A 165 -12.86 17.25 -1.20
C ALA A 165 -13.10 16.62 -2.58
N HIS A 166 -12.60 15.40 -2.82
CA HIS A 166 -12.86 14.70 -4.09
C HIS A 166 -14.33 14.32 -4.25
N ARG A 167 -14.93 13.72 -3.21
CA ARG A 167 -16.36 13.39 -3.17
C ARG A 167 -17.21 14.63 -3.47
N ASP A 168 -16.92 15.75 -2.82
CA ASP A 168 -17.71 16.97 -2.97
C ASP A 168 -17.63 17.55 -4.39
N ARG A 169 -16.45 17.49 -5.03
CA ARG A 169 -16.32 17.88 -6.44
C ARG A 169 -17.13 16.96 -7.37
N VAL A 170 -17.05 15.65 -7.18
CA VAL A 170 -17.84 14.68 -7.96
C VAL A 170 -19.34 14.95 -7.77
N SER A 171 -19.79 15.14 -6.53
CA SER A 171 -21.20 15.49 -6.24
C SER A 171 -21.63 16.83 -6.84
N SER A 172 -20.71 17.79 -6.99
CA SER A 172 -20.98 19.08 -7.64
C SER A 172 -21.04 18.99 -9.18
N GLY A 173 -20.86 17.80 -9.76
CA GLY A 173 -20.91 17.60 -11.21
C GLY A 173 -19.57 17.85 -11.91
N GLU A 174 -18.43 17.68 -11.21
CA GLU A 174 -17.11 17.71 -11.84
C GLU A 174 -17.08 16.71 -13.01
N PRO A 175 -16.64 17.14 -14.22
CA PRO A 175 -16.56 16.23 -15.35
C PRO A 175 -15.61 15.06 -15.05
N PRO A 176 -15.80 13.89 -15.70
CA PRO A 176 -14.92 12.75 -15.52
C PRO A 176 -13.45 13.12 -15.71
N GLN A 177 -12.57 12.51 -14.92
CA GLN A 177 -11.13 12.75 -15.05
C GLN A 177 -10.65 12.42 -16.46
N PRO A 178 -9.84 13.29 -17.08
CA PRO A 178 -9.34 13.04 -18.43
C PRO A 178 -8.44 11.80 -18.44
N ARG A 179 -8.48 11.03 -19.53
CA ARG A 179 -7.61 9.84 -19.69
C ARG A 179 -6.11 10.21 -19.72
N ARG A 180 -5.78 11.44 -20.12
CA ARG A 180 -4.42 11.99 -20.13
C ARG A 180 -4.46 13.35 -19.47
N ASP A 181 -3.57 13.55 -18.50
CA ASP A 181 -3.37 14.87 -17.91
C ASP A 181 -2.67 15.78 -18.93
N ASP A 182 -3.05 17.06 -18.95
CA ASP A 182 -2.26 18.08 -19.63
C ASP A 182 -0.93 18.33 -18.89
N ALA A 183 0.01 19.03 -19.53
CA ALA A 183 1.34 19.26 -18.98
C ALA A 183 1.33 20.00 -17.63
N VAL A 184 0.40 20.95 -17.43
CA VAL A 184 0.31 21.74 -16.20
C VAL A 184 -0.23 20.87 -15.07
N THR A 185 -1.31 20.15 -15.33
CA THR A 185 -1.93 19.20 -14.38
C THR A 185 -0.93 18.11 -13.98
N ALA A 186 -0.20 17.54 -14.94
CA ALA A 186 0.83 16.54 -14.69
C ALA A 186 1.98 17.09 -13.82
N ALA A 187 2.48 18.29 -14.14
CA ALA A 187 3.54 18.93 -13.36
C ALA A 187 3.10 19.25 -11.93
N GLN A 188 1.87 19.74 -11.73
CA GLN A 188 1.31 20.00 -10.40
C GLN A 188 1.16 18.72 -9.58
N LYS A 189 0.70 17.63 -10.21
CA LYS A 189 0.59 16.30 -9.56
C LYS A 189 1.97 15.77 -9.16
N LEU A 190 2.98 15.95 -10.01
CA LEU A 190 4.35 15.55 -9.71
C LEU A 190 4.90 16.34 -8.51
N ALA A 191 4.86 17.66 -8.56
CA ALA A 191 5.34 18.52 -7.47
C ALA A 191 4.63 18.23 -6.13
N SER A 192 3.32 17.94 -6.18
CA SER A 192 2.55 17.52 -5.01
C SER A 192 3.03 16.18 -4.44
N ARG A 193 3.35 15.21 -5.30
CA ARG A 193 3.89 13.89 -4.88
C ARG A 193 5.31 14.01 -4.33
N GLU A 194 6.17 14.83 -4.92
CA GLU A 194 7.52 15.10 -4.40
C GLU A 194 7.45 15.75 -3.01
N THR A 195 6.56 16.72 -2.84
CA THR A 195 6.31 17.36 -1.53
C THR A 195 5.81 16.34 -0.51
N ALA A 196 4.87 15.47 -0.91
CA ALA A 196 4.34 14.42 -0.05
C ALA A 196 5.41 13.38 0.31
N GLN A 197 6.29 13.02 -0.63
CA GLN A 197 7.43 12.11 -0.41
C GLN A 197 8.39 12.70 0.63
N ALA A 198 8.86 13.93 0.43
CA ALA A 198 9.76 14.60 1.37
C ALA A 198 9.14 14.74 2.77
N GLN A 199 7.83 15.03 2.84
CA GLN A 199 7.13 15.10 4.12
C GLN A 199 7.00 13.72 4.78
N LEU A 200 6.72 12.66 4.02
CA LEU A 200 6.63 11.31 4.56
C LEU A 200 7.97 10.87 5.15
N GLU A 201 9.05 11.02 4.39
CA GLU A 201 10.40 10.63 4.82
C GLU A 201 10.83 11.37 6.08
N ALA A 202 10.54 12.68 6.17
CA ALA A 202 10.80 13.45 7.36
C ALA A 202 9.95 13.00 8.56
N GLN A 203 8.68 12.66 8.34
CA GLN A 203 7.79 12.16 9.41
C GLN A 203 8.25 10.79 9.91
N GLU A 204 8.62 9.88 9.03
CA GLU A 204 9.16 8.55 9.38
C GLU A 204 10.47 8.68 10.16
N ALA A 205 11.38 9.57 9.74
CA ALA A 205 12.60 9.84 10.48
C ALA A 205 12.35 10.46 11.87
N LEU A 206 11.28 11.21 12.05
CA LEU A 206 10.92 11.77 13.36
C LEU A 206 10.14 10.78 14.25
N ASP A 207 9.53 9.75 13.66
CA ASP A 207 8.77 8.70 14.36
C ASP A 207 9.65 7.51 14.78
N ASP A 208 10.69 7.19 14.00
CA ASP A 208 11.56 6.03 14.24
C ASP A 208 13.03 6.45 14.48
N PRO A 209 13.59 6.19 15.68
CA PRO A 209 14.98 6.50 16.00
C PRO A 209 16.02 5.85 15.08
N LEU A 210 15.76 4.66 14.54
CA LEU A 210 16.68 3.97 13.63
C LEU A 210 16.68 4.61 12.25
N VAL A 211 15.50 5.02 11.76
CA VAL A 211 15.40 5.81 10.52
C VAL A 211 16.11 7.15 10.71
N LEU A 212 15.92 7.83 11.85
CA LEU A 212 16.64 9.06 12.16
C LEU A 212 18.16 8.86 12.16
N ALA A 213 18.65 7.78 12.78
CA ALA A 213 20.07 7.48 12.86
C ALA A 213 20.71 7.30 11.47
N GLY A 214 20.03 6.59 10.56
CA GLY A 214 20.48 6.45 9.16
C GLY A 214 20.59 7.80 8.45
N ARG A 215 19.57 8.66 8.60
CA ARG A 215 19.56 10.02 8.02
C ARG A 215 20.64 10.92 8.62
N ARG A 216 20.92 10.80 9.93
CA ARG A 216 22.02 11.52 10.60
C ARG A 216 23.39 11.11 10.04
N LEU A 217 23.61 9.81 9.83
CA LEU A 217 24.85 9.30 9.23
C LEU A 217 25.04 9.80 7.79
N ALA A 218 23.96 9.96 7.03
CA ALA A 218 23.99 10.54 5.69
C ALA A 218 24.17 12.07 5.66
N GLY A 219 24.13 12.73 6.83
CA GLY A 219 24.15 14.19 6.94
C GLY A 219 22.83 14.87 6.58
N GLU A 220 21.73 14.13 6.47
CA GLU A 220 20.40 14.63 6.07
C GLU A 220 19.53 15.03 7.27
N ALA A 221 19.92 14.62 8.47
CA ALA A 221 19.29 14.98 9.73
C ALA A 221 20.35 15.28 10.79
N PHE A 222 19.95 15.93 11.88
CA PHE A 222 20.85 16.23 13.00
C PHE A 222 20.09 16.40 14.31
N LEU A 223 20.79 16.23 15.43
CA LEU A 223 20.32 16.69 16.74
C LEU A 223 20.99 18.00 17.10
N ALA A 224 20.27 18.89 17.77
CA ALA A 224 20.80 20.17 18.20
C ALA A 224 20.12 20.68 19.48
N ASP A 225 20.87 21.43 20.26
CA ASP A 225 20.34 22.23 21.36
C ASP A 225 19.85 23.58 20.84
N VAL A 226 18.70 24.04 21.31
CA VAL A 226 18.25 25.42 21.09
C VAL A 226 19.01 26.35 22.04
N THR A 227 19.79 27.28 21.50
CA THR A 227 20.55 28.26 22.30
C THR A 227 19.94 29.65 22.31
N GLY A 228 19.06 29.96 21.36
CA GLY A 228 18.42 31.26 21.25
C GLY A 228 17.13 31.19 20.47
N VAL A 229 16.17 32.04 20.85
CA VAL A 229 14.93 32.26 20.11
C VAL A 229 14.71 33.76 20.03
N GLU A 230 14.66 34.28 18.80
CA GLU A 230 14.39 35.68 18.53
C GLU A 230 13.06 35.81 17.78
N MET A 231 12.17 36.67 18.28
CA MET A 231 10.91 36.94 17.58
C MET A 231 11.15 37.89 16.42
N ALA A 232 11.18 37.35 15.21
CA ALA A 232 11.15 38.15 13.98
C ALA A 232 9.75 38.12 13.32
N TYR A 233 9.54 39.00 12.35
CA TYR A 233 8.29 39.16 11.62
C TYR A 233 8.56 39.26 10.12
N THR A 234 7.62 38.78 9.30
CA THR A 234 7.70 38.98 7.85
C THR A 234 7.61 40.46 7.50
N GLU A 235 8.45 40.91 6.57
CA GLU A 235 8.34 42.23 5.95
C GLU A 235 7.17 42.26 4.95
N SER A 236 5.96 42.53 5.44
CA SER A 236 4.77 42.65 4.59
C SER A 236 3.76 43.66 5.16
N LYS A 237 2.75 44.03 4.37
CA LYS A 237 1.67 44.94 4.82
C LYS A 237 0.88 44.40 6.02
N ARG A 238 0.93 43.09 6.28
CA ARG A 238 0.36 42.44 7.47
C ARG A 238 1.43 41.50 8.05
N PRO A 239 2.33 42.03 8.90
CA PRO A 239 3.44 41.25 9.44
C PRO A 239 2.92 40.01 10.17
N SER A 240 3.51 38.86 9.87
CA SER A 240 3.22 37.59 10.53
C SER A 240 4.46 37.13 11.31
N PRO A 241 4.29 36.55 12.52
CA PRO A 241 5.42 36.05 13.30
C PRO A 241 6.24 35.01 12.53
N ARG A 242 7.57 35.16 12.59
CA ARG A 242 8.60 34.27 12.04
C ARG A 242 9.75 34.17 13.05
N PRO A 243 9.58 33.44 14.16
CA PRO A 243 10.64 33.30 15.14
C PRO A 243 11.88 32.65 14.50
N LEU A 244 13.04 33.25 14.73
CA LEU A 244 14.34 32.69 14.40
C LEU A 244 14.84 31.87 15.58
N VAL A 245 15.36 30.67 15.30
CA VAL A 245 15.85 29.76 16.34
C VAL A 245 17.32 29.48 16.06
N THR A 246 18.18 29.79 17.02
CA THR A 246 19.60 29.47 16.96
C THR A 246 19.81 28.08 17.55
N LEU A 247 20.48 27.23 16.79
CA LEU A 247 20.77 25.85 17.14
C LEU A 247 22.27 25.65 17.29
N ARG A 248 22.67 24.87 18.29
CA ARG A 248 24.05 24.37 18.46
C ARG A 248 24.06 22.86 18.27
N THR A 249 24.91 22.38 17.38
CA THR A 249 25.10 20.95 17.12
C THR A 249 26.58 20.65 16.90
N ASP A 250 27.01 19.47 17.36
CA ASP A 250 28.35 18.94 17.06
C ASP A 250 28.36 18.12 15.76
N GLU A 251 27.18 17.95 15.14
CA GLU A 251 27.01 17.23 13.88
C GLU A 251 27.29 18.13 12.68
N ARG A 252 27.54 17.51 11.52
CA ARG A 252 27.84 18.21 10.26
C ARG A 252 26.76 17.90 9.20
N PRO A 253 25.53 18.40 9.38
CA PRO A 253 24.48 18.18 8.40
C PRO A 253 24.79 18.93 7.09
N HIS A 254 24.38 18.34 5.96
CA HIS A 254 24.51 18.93 4.63
C HIS A 254 23.35 19.92 4.39
N LEU A 255 23.39 21.08 5.07
CA LEU A 255 22.37 22.12 4.95
C LEU A 255 22.77 23.18 3.93
N GLY A 256 21.97 23.34 2.88
CA GLY A 256 22.04 24.50 1.98
C GLY A 256 21.13 25.64 2.46
N GLU A 257 21.42 26.88 2.08
CA GLU A 257 20.54 28.03 2.35
C GLU A 257 19.11 27.74 1.85
N ARG A 258 18.09 28.13 2.63
CA ARG A 258 16.66 27.92 2.39
C ARG A 258 16.20 26.46 2.34
N THR A 259 17.06 25.53 2.75
CA THR A 259 16.66 24.13 2.90
C THR A 259 15.58 24.03 3.96
N LYS A 260 14.49 23.35 3.63
CA LYS A 260 13.39 23.12 4.54
C LYS A 260 13.78 22.07 5.58
N VAL A 261 13.62 22.40 6.85
CA VAL A 261 13.92 21.54 7.99
C VAL A 261 12.62 21.15 8.68
N TYR A 262 12.55 19.89 9.11
CA TYR A 262 11.41 19.33 9.84
C TYR A 262 11.85 19.05 11.27
N ARG A 263 10.99 19.36 12.25
CA ARG A 263 11.30 19.13 13.67
C ARG A 263 10.11 18.60 14.45
N SER A 264 10.42 17.86 15.50
CA SER A 264 9.48 17.45 16.55
C SER A 264 9.68 18.33 17.78
N LEU A 265 8.65 19.08 18.15
CA LEU A 265 8.51 19.74 19.45
C LEU A 265 7.14 19.35 20.00
N ASP A 266 6.93 19.47 21.30
CA ASP A 266 5.61 19.27 21.90
C ASP A 266 4.58 20.15 21.17
N GLY A 267 3.55 19.50 20.61
CA GLY A 267 2.51 20.16 19.81
C GLY A 267 2.60 19.86 18.31
N LYS A 268 2.12 20.81 17.50
CA LYS A 268 1.97 20.58 16.05
C LYS A 268 3.33 20.48 15.36
N PRO A 269 3.52 19.52 14.43
CA PRO A 269 4.72 19.48 13.59
C PRO A 269 4.92 20.81 12.87
N GLN A 270 6.15 21.32 12.91
CA GLN A 270 6.50 22.58 12.28
C GLN A 270 7.64 22.38 11.30
N THR A 271 7.55 23.09 10.18
CA THR A 271 8.63 23.24 9.22
C THR A 271 9.32 24.58 9.41
N ALA A 272 10.63 24.57 9.27
CA ALA A 272 11.50 25.73 9.29
C ALA A 272 12.31 25.79 7.99
N GLU A 273 12.99 26.90 7.76
CA GLU A 273 13.94 27.06 6.66
C GLU A 273 15.28 27.45 7.27
N PHE A 274 16.36 26.84 6.77
CA PHE A 274 17.72 27.25 7.16
C PHE A 274 18.03 28.59 6.50
N VAL A 275 18.44 29.58 7.29
CA VAL A 275 18.76 30.94 6.86
C VAL A 275 20.24 31.24 7.03
#